data_AF-A0A7Z9BZE2-F1
#
_entry.id   AF-A0A7Z9BZE2-F1
#
_cell.length_a   1.000
_cell.length_b   1.000
_cell.length_c   1.000
_cell.angle_alpha   90.00
_cell.angle_beta   90.00
_cell.angle_gamma   90.00
#
_symmetry.space_group_name_H-M   'P 1'
#
loop_
_entity.id
_entity.type
_entity.pdbx_description
1 polymer ?
#
loop_
_entity_poly.entity_id
_entity_poly.type
_entity_poly.pdbx_seq_one_letter_code
_entity_poly.pdbx_strand_id
1 'polypeptide(L)' 'MYKVIQATCNNGNLILSEKLSDEWEGKSFKVILVETDEIEVKKQRFFEFVDQHSFTLPDNYEFNREELYEK' A
#
# COMPACT_ATOMS: atom_id res chain seq x y z
N MET A 1 14.49 -18.14 20.76
CA MET A 1 13.11 -17.75 20.38
C MET A 1 13.21 -16.52 19.52
N TYR A 2 12.60 -16.50 18.34
CA TYR A 2 12.60 -15.33 17.45
C TYR A 2 11.18 -14.76 17.39
N LYS A 3 11.06 -13.44 17.42
CA LYS A 3 9.79 -12.73 17.23
C LYS A 3 10.00 -11.71 16.12
N VAL A 4 9.10 -11.68 15.15
CA VAL A 4 9.09 -10.67 14.08
C VAL A 4 8.06 -9.63 14.47
N ILE A 5 8.50 -8.37 14.57
CA ILE A 5 7.67 -7.25 14.99
C ILE A 5 7.72 -6.20 13.87
N GLN A 6 6.56 -5.69 13.49
CA GLN A 6 6.50 -4.59 12.54
C GLN A 6 6.89 -3.27 13.21
N ALA A 7 7.61 -2.43 12.45
CA ALA A 7 8.02 -1.13 12.90
C ALA A 7 7.98 -0.14 11.74
N THR A 8 7.72 1.12 12.05
CA THR A 8 7.69 2.21 11.08
C THR A 8 8.81 3.19 11.38
N CYS A 9 9.52 3.62 10.34
CA CYS A 9 10.49 4.71 10.48
C CYS A 9 9.76 6.05 10.41
N ASN A 10 9.89 6.85 11.47
CA ASN A 10 9.37 8.22 11.51
C ASN A 10 10.46 9.17 12.03
N ASN A 11 10.79 10.19 11.24
CA ASN A 11 11.86 11.15 11.56
C ASN A 11 13.21 10.50 11.93
N GLY A 12 13.57 9.42 11.24
CA GLY A 12 14.81 8.66 11.51
C GLY A 12 14.75 7.76 12.76
N ASN A 13 13.62 7.72 13.46
CA ASN A 13 13.40 6.85 14.61
C ASN A 13 12.55 5.64 14.21
N LEU A 14 12.97 4.45 14.63
CA LEU A 14 12.20 3.23 14.42
C LEU A 14 11.18 3.07 15.56
N ILE A 15 9.89 3.11 15.22
CA ILE A 15 8.78 2.98 16.16
C ILE A 15 8.16 1.60 15.99
N LEU A 16 8.20 0.78 17.04
CA LEU A 16 7.58 -0.55 17.04
C LEU A 16 6.05 -0.44 17.11
N SER A 17 5.35 -1.33 16.41
CA SER A 17 3.89 -1.44 16.44
C SER A 17 3.32 -1.94 17.77
N GLU A 18 4.15 -2.61 18.58
CA GLU A 18 3.79 -3.14 19.89
C GLU A 18 4.90 -2.90 20.92
N LYS A 19 4.53 -2.89 22.20
CA LYS A 19 5.48 -2.77 23.31
C LYS A 19 6.20 -4.10 23.53
N LEU A 20 7.52 -4.06 23.68
CA LEU A 20 8.32 -5.21 24.09
C LEU A 20 8.09 -5.50 25.58
N SER A 21 8.00 -6.79 25.93
CA SER A 21 7.96 -7.27 27.31
C SER A 21 9.32 -7.09 27.99
N ASP A 22 9.29 -7.02 29.33
CA ASP A 22 10.49 -6.81 30.17
C ASP A 22 11.54 -7.92 30.01
N GLU A 23 11.13 -9.11 29.55
CA GLU A 23 12.02 -10.23 29.24
C GLU A 23 13.04 -9.94 28.13
N TRP A 24 12.86 -8.84 27.39
CA TRP A 24 13.73 -8.41 26.30
C TRP A 24 14.68 -7.27 26.67
N GLU A 25 14.61 -6.75 27.89
CA GLU A 25 15.51 -5.69 28.34
C GLU A 25 16.98 -6.12 28.24
N GLY A 26 17.82 -5.24 27.70
CA GLY A 26 19.26 -5.46 27.52
C GLY A 26 19.65 -6.42 26.40
N LYS A 27 18.70 -7.00 25.66
CA LYS A 27 18.99 -7.88 24.52
C LYS A 27 19.17 -7.10 23.22
N SER A 28 20.09 -7.57 22.37
CA SER A 28 20.30 -7.02 21.04
C SER A 28 19.36 -7.64 20.01
N PHE A 29 18.88 -6.82 19.09
CA PHE A 29 17.98 -7.24 18.01
C PHE A 29 18.64 -7.09 16.63
N LYS A 30 18.25 -7.95 15.69
CA LYS A 30 18.60 -7.82 14.27
C LYS A 30 17.44 -7.14 13.54
N VAL A 31 17.72 -6.05 12.85
CA VAL A 31 16.73 -5.34 12.03
C VAL A 31 16.76 -5.91 10.61
N ILE A 32 15.58 -6.24 10.08
CA ILE A 32 15.38 -6.64 8.68
C ILE A 32 14.47 -5.59 8.07
N LEU A 33 14.96 -4.85 7.08
CA LEU A 33 14.11 -3.96 6.30
C LEU A 33 13.44 -4.76 5.20
N VAL A 34 12.11 -4.67 5.15
CA VAL A 34 11.31 -5.19 4.06
C VAL A 34 10.70 -3.97 3.39
N GLU A 35 11.16 -3.66 2.19
CA GLU A 35 10.51 -2.64 1.36
C GLU A 35 9.13 -3.19 0.98
N THR A 36 8.07 -2.57 1.49
CA THR A 36 6.74 -2.82 0.97
C THR A 36 6.74 -2.35 -0.47
N ASP A 37 6.51 -3.25 -1.41
CA ASP A 37 6.40 -2.95 -2.84
C ASP A 37 5.36 -1.85 -3.04
N GLU A 38 5.82 -0.60 -3.15
CA GLU A 38 4.96 0.55 -3.46
C GLU A 38 4.15 0.29 -4.74
N ILE A 39 4.69 -0.55 -5.63
CA ILE A 39 4.06 -1.01 -6.86
C ILE A 39 2.76 -1.74 -6.56
N GLU A 40 2.72 -2.61 -5.56
CA GLU A 40 1.53 -3.41 -5.26
C GLU A 40 0.43 -2.55 -4.64
N VAL A 41 0.81 -1.59 -3.78
CA VAL A 41 -0.11 -0.59 -3.22
C VAL A 41 -0.64 0.34 -4.31
N LYS A 42 0.21 0.77 -5.26
CA LYS A 42 -0.21 1.60 -6.41
C LYS A 42 -1.17 0.85 -7.33
N LYS A 43 -0.91 -0.43 -7.62
CA LYS A 43 -1.82 -1.29 -8.39
C LYS A 43 -3.17 -1.42 -7.71
N GLN A 44 -3.19 -1.70 -6.41
CA GLN A 44 -4.44 -1.86 -5.67
C GLN A 44 -5.29 -0.58 -5.72
N ARG A 45 -4.68 0.59 -5.48
CA ARG A 45 -5.37 1.88 -5.60
C ARG A 45 -5.87 2.17 -7.02
N PHE A 46 -5.12 1.76 -8.03
CA PHE A 46 -5.53 1.90 -9.43
C PHE A 46 -6.76 1.04 -9.74
N PHE A 47 -6.80 -0.22 -9.29
CA PHE A 47 -7.98 -1.07 -9.48
C PHE A 47 -9.21 -0.56 -8.74
N GLU A 48 -9.06 -0.05 -7.51
CA GLU A 48 -10.14 0.60 -6.77
C GLU A 48 -10.68 1.83 -7.51
N PHE A 49 -9.80 2.64 -8.11
CA PHE A 49 -10.19 3.77 -8.94
C PHE A 49 -10.96 3.33 -10.20
N VAL A 50 -10.47 2.31 -10.92
CA VAL A 50 -11.16 1.79 -12.11
C VAL A 50 -12.54 1.25 -11.74
N ASP A 51 -12.67 0.53 -10.63
CA ASP A 51 -13.95 -0.03 -10.19
C ASP A 51 -14.97 1.09 -9.90
N GLN A 52 -14.57 2.11 -9.13
CA GLN A 52 -15.43 3.25 -8.79
C GLN A 52 -15.85 4.11 -9.99
N HIS A 53 -15.02 4.17 -11.02
CA HIS A 53 -15.24 4.98 -12.21
C HIS A 53 -15.62 4.15 -13.44
N SER A 54 -15.86 2.86 -13.25
CA SER A 54 -16.37 2.00 -14.31
C SER A 54 -17.84 2.30 -14.55
N PHE A 55 -18.24 2.30 -15.81
CA PHE A 55 -19.63 2.41 -16.21
C PHE A 55 -19.89 1.44 -17.36
N THR A 56 -21.10 0.90 -17.42
CA THR A 56 -21.50 0.03 -18.50
C THR A 56 -21.78 0.86 -19.74
N LEU A 57 -21.08 0.57 -20.83
CA LEU A 57 -21.38 1.17 -22.13
C LEU A 57 -22.68 0.56 -22.68
N PRO A 58 -23.55 1.35 -23.31
CA PRO A 58 -24.70 0.84 -24.03
C PRO A 58 -24.30 -0.19 -25.10
N ASP A 59 -25.16 -1.17 -25.37
CA ASP A 59 -24.91 -2.23 -26.36
C ASP A 59 -24.66 -1.70 -27.79
N ASN A 60 -25.12 -0.48 -28.06
CA ASN A 60 -24.97 0.22 -29.33
C ASN A 60 -23.90 1.34 -29.28
N TYR A 61 -23.06 1.37 -28.25
CA TYR A 61 -21.98 2.35 -28.18
C TYR A 61 -20.98 2.11 -29.31
N GLU A 62 -20.82 3.13 -30.16
CA GLU A 62 -19.75 3.22 -31.14
C GLU A 62 -18.81 4.34 -30.71
N PHE A 63 -17.53 4.01 -30.53
CA PHE A 63 -16.53 4.97 -30.10
C PHE A 63 -16.45 6.13 -31.10
N ASN A 64 -16.90 7.31 -30.70
CA ASN A 64 -16.78 8.51 -31.50
C ASN A 64 -15.53 9.28 -31.06
N ARG A 65 -14.53 9.37 -31.96
CA ARG A 65 -13.27 10.07 -31.70
C ARG A 65 -13.47 11.56 -31.36
N GLU A 66 -14.58 12.16 -31.79
CA GLU A 66 -14.91 13.56 -31.49
C GLU A 66 -15.32 13.77 -30.01
N GLU A 67 -15.84 12.74 -29.32
CA GLU A 67 -16.15 12.78 -27.87
C GLU A 67 -14.93 13.14 -27.01
N LEU A 68 -13.71 12.82 -27.50
CA LEU A 68 -12.46 13.16 -26.82
C LEU A 68 -12.26 14.68 -26.65
N TYR A 69 -12.90 15.49 -27.50
CA TYR A 69 -12.74 16.93 -27.56
C TYR A 69 -13.97 17.70 -27.07
N GLU A 70 -15.07 17.01 -26.74
CA GLU A 70 -16.26 17.59 -26.10
C GLU A 70 -16.01 17.74 -24.58
N LYS A 71 -15.29 18.81 -24.21
CA LYS A 71 -15.15 19.27 -22.83
C LYS A 71 -15.88 20.59 -22.61
#